data_AF-A0A535ZTD1-F1
#
_entry.id   AF-A0A535ZTD1-F1
#
_cell.length_a   1.000
_cell.length_b   1.000
_cell.length_c   1.000
_cell.angle_alpha   90.00
_cell.angle_beta   90.00
_cell.angle_gamma   90.00
#
_symmetry.space_group_name_H-M   'P 1'
#
loop_
_entity.id
_entity.type
_entity.pdbx_description
1 polymer ?
#
loop_
_entity_poly.entity_id
_entity_poly.type
_entity_poly.pdbx_seq_one_letter_code
_entity_poly.pdbx_strand_id
1 'polypeptide(L)' 'MPTRLVWALVALVVGLLGWLMLINGVFGISGYVVVGVGVGIGCAVVGSLAHDALAGPRERM' A
#
# COMPACT_ATOMS: atom_id res chain seq x y z
N MET A 1 10.99 -0.89 -10.81
CA MET A 1 10.81 0.45 -10.22
C MET A 1 9.41 1.03 -10.47
N PRO A 2 8.95 1.29 -11.71
CA PRO A 2 7.72 2.07 -11.94
C PRO A 2 6.46 1.39 -11.37
N THR A 3 6.34 0.07 -11.52
CA THR A 3 5.17 -0.69 -11.04
C THR A 3 4.99 -0.60 -9.53
N ARG A 4 6.08 -0.62 -8.75
CA ARG A 4 5.99 -0.53 -7.28
C ARG A 4 5.56 0.85 -6.81
N LEU A 5 6.00 1.89 -7.51
CA LEU A 5 5.62 3.26 -7.22
C LEU A 5 4.13 3.49 -7.54
N VAL A 6 3.63 2.90 -8.62
CA VAL A 6 2.19 2.85 -8.93
C VAL A 6 1.43 2.16 -7.80
N TRP A 7 1.87 0.98 -7.34
CA TRP A 7 1.22 0.28 -6.23
C TRP A 7 1.29 1.04 -4.90
N ALA A 8 2.38 1.75 -4.62
CA ALA A 8 2.49 2.63 -3.47
C ALA A 8 1.48 3.79 -3.56
N LEU A 9 1.31 4.37 -4.75
CA LEU A 9 0.34 5.43 -4.99
C LEU A 9 -1.10 4.90 -4.87
N VAL A 10 -1.38 3.71 -5.38
CA VAL A 10 -2.67 3.03 -5.20
C VAL A 10 -2.94 2.78 -3.71
N ALA A 11 -1.97 2.26 -2.96
CA ALA A 11 -2.09 2.04 -1.52
C ALA A 11 -2.45 3.34 -0.78
N LEU A 12 -1.76 4.44 -1.12
CA LEU A 12 -1.99 5.75 -0.54
C LEU A 12 -3.40 6.27 -0.86
N VAL A 13 -3.80 6.23 -2.13
CA VAL A 13 -5.11 6.71 -2.57
C VAL A 13 -6.23 5.89 -1.94
N VAL A 14 -6.11 4.56 -1.94
CA VAL A 14 -7.12 3.67 -1.35
C VAL A 14 -7.21 3.87 0.16
N GLY A 15 -6.08 3.96 0.87
CA GLY A 15 -6.05 4.22 2.30
C GLY A 15 -6.69 5.56 2.67
N LEU A 16 -6.33 6.63 1.96
CA LEU A 16 -6.90 7.96 2.16
C LEU A 16 -8.39 8.01 1.84
N LEU A 17 -8.83 7.32 0.77
CA LEU A 17 -10.24 7.22 0.41
C LEU A 17 -11.04 6.54 1.51
N GLY A 18 -10.57 5.40 2.02
CA GLY A 18 -11.21 4.69 3.14
C GLY A 18 -11.27 5.55 4.40
N TRP A 19 -10.20 6.28 4.70
CA TRP A 19 -10.16 7.20 5.84
C TRP A 19 -11.16 8.35 5.69
N LEU A 20 -11.24 8.93 4.48
CA LEU A 20 -12.20 9.97 4.14
C LEU A 20 -13.64 9.47 4.27
N MET A 21 -13.92 8.24 3.85
CA MET A 21 -15.23 7.61 4.02
C MET A 21 -15.62 7.51 5.50
N LEU A 22 -14.69 7.10 6.37
CA LEU A 22 -14.91 7.02 7.81
C LEU A 22 -15.20 8.39 8.44
N ILE A 23 -14.41 9.42 8.07
CA ILE A 23 -14.62 10.79 8.55
C ILE A 23 -16.02 11.30 8.18
N ASN A 24 -16.45 11.04 6.95
CA ASN A 24 -17.72 11.55 6.43
C ASN A 24 -18.90 10.61 6.73
N GLY A 25 -18.69 9.51 7.48
CA GLY A 25 -19.74 8.52 7.77
C GLY A 25 -20.31 7.81 6.53
N VAL A 26 -19.57 7.81 5.42
CA VAL A 26 -20.04 7.27 4.13
C VAL A 26 -19.81 5.76 4.10
N PHE A 27 -20.84 5.00 3.75
CA PHE A 27 -20.85 3.52 3.70
C PHE A 27 -20.50 2.79 5.02
N GLY A 28 -20.37 3.51 6.14
CA GLY A 28 -20.22 2.94 7.48
C GLY A 28 -19.00 2.02 7.62
N ILE A 29 -19.25 0.75 7.99
CA ILE A 29 -18.19 -0.22 8.30
C ILE A 29 -17.26 -0.52 7.12
N SER A 30 -17.73 -0.34 5.88
CA SER A 30 -16.91 -0.64 4.70
C SER A 30 -15.70 0.29 4.56
N GLY A 31 -15.73 1.48 5.18
CA GLY A 31 -14.56 2.39 5.22
C GLY A 31 -13.33 1.71 5.82
N TYR A 32 -13.51 0.90 6.88
CA TYR A 32 -12.43 0.14 7.50
C TYR A 32 -11.85 -0.93 6.56
N VAL A 33 -12.69 -1.55 5.73
CA VAL A 33 -12.24 -2.52 4.73
C VAL A 33 -11.35 -1.81 3.69
N VAL A 34 -11.79 -0.65 3.21
CA VAL A 34 -11.03 0.13 2.22
C VAL A 34 -9.67 0.58 2.80
N VAL A 35 -9.65 1.07 4.05
CA VAL A 35 -8.40 1.37 4.76
C VAL A 35 -7.51 0.12 4.86
N GLY A 36 -8.07 -1.02 5.25
CA GLY A 36 -7.36 -2.29 5.37
C GLY A 36 -6.72 -2.74 4.06
N VAL A 37 -7.41 -2.60 2.93
CA VAL A 37 -6.85 -2.89 1.60
C VAL A 37 -5.65 -1.97 1.30
N GLY A 38 -5.79 -0.65 1.53
CA GLY A 38 -4.70 0.30 1.35
C GLY A 38 -3.46 -0.05 2.19
N VAL A 39 -3.67 -0.37 3.46
CA VAL A 39 -2.60 -0.81 4.38
C VAL A 39 -1.95 -2.10 3.91
N GLY A 40 -2.74 -3.10 3.49
CA GLY A 40 -2.23 -4.37 2.99
C GLY A 40 -1.33 -4.23 1.77
N ILE A 41 -1.74 -3.41 0.79
CA ILE A 41 -0.92 -3.10 -0.38
C ILE A 41 0.36 -2.38 0.04
N GLY A 42 0.26 -1.39 0.94
CA GLY A 42 1.41 -0.66 1.47
C GLY A 42 2.44 -1.60 2.12
N CYS A 43 1.99 -2.51 2.99
CA CYS A 43 2.83 -3.52 3.61
C CYS A 43 3.52 -4.42 2.58
N ALA A 44 2.81 -4.86 1.54
CA ALA A 44 3.40 -5.68 0.48
C ALA A 44 4.50 -4.94 -0.28
N VAL A 45 4.28 -3.66 -0.63
CA VAL A 45 5.29 -2.84 -1.31
C VAL A 45 6.52 -2.62 -0.43
N VAL A 46 6.33 -2.29 0.84
CA VAL A 46 7.43 -2.09 1.80
C VAL A 46 8.21 -3.39 1.98
N GLY A 47 7.54 -4.53 2.20
CA GLY A 47 8.19 -5.83 2.33
C GLY A 47 9.00 -6.20 1.08
N SER A 48 8.47 -5.87 -0.10
CA SER A 48 9.16 -6.09 -1.37
C SER A 48 10.43 -5.22 -1.50
N LEU A 49 10.38 -3.96 -1.08
CA LEU A 49 11.55 -3.06 -1.05
C LEU A 49 12.59 -3.50 -0.02
N ALA A 50 12.13 -3.90 1.17
CA ALA A 50 12.99 -4.42 2.22
C ALA A 50 13.70 -5.70 1.75
N HIS A 51 12.98 -6.60 1.07
CA HIS A 51 13.56 -7.82 0.51
C HIS A 51 14.67 -7.51 -0.50
N ASP A 52 14.46 -6.55 -1.41
CA ASP A 52 15.51 -6.16 -2.37
C ASP A 52 16.73 -5.53 -1.66
N ALA A 53 16.51 -4.71 -0.63
CA ALA A 53 17.59 -4.11 0.14
C ALA A 53 18.40 -5.16 0.92
N LEU A 54 17.73 -6.19 1.44
CA LEU A 54 18.34 -7.31 2.17
C LEU A 54 19.03 -8.33 1.26
N ALA A 55 18.51 -8.52 0.04
CA ALA A 55 19.06 -9.47 -0.93
C ALA A 55 20.42 -9.04 -1.52
N GLY A 56 20.84 -7.78 -1.30
CA GLY A 56 22.12 -7.23 -1.76
C GLY A 56 22.20 -7.02 -3.28
N PRO A 57 23.21 -6.28 -3.78
CA PRO A 57 23.41 -6.08 -5.22
C PRO A 57 23.63 -7.43 -5.92
N ARG A 58 22.89 -7.72 -7.00
CA ARG A 58 23.16 -8.86 -7.90
C ARG A 58 24.45 -8.65 -8.72
N GLU A 59 25.52 -8.15 -8.11
CA GLU A 59 26.86 -8.21 -8.66
C GLU A 59 27.42 -9.62 -8.43
N ARG A 60 27.03 -10.56 -9.29
CA ARG A 60 27.72 -11.82 -9.66
C ARG A 60 26.71 -12.75 -10.32
N MET A 61 26.52 -12.59 -11.62
CA MET A 61 26.38 -13.66 -12.62
C MET A 61 26.39 -13.04 -14.00
#